data_AF-A4NY16-F1
#
_entry.id   AF-A4NY16-F1
#
_cell.length_a   1.000
_cell.length_b   1.000
_cell.length_c   1.000
_cell.angle_alpha   90.00
_cell.angle_beta   90.00
_cell.angle_gamma   90.00
#
_symmetry.space_group_name_H-M   'P 1'
#
loop_
_entity.id
_entity.type
_entity.pdbx_description
1 polymer ?
#
loop_
_entity_poly.entity_id
_entity_poly.type
_entity_poly.pdbx_seq_one_letter_code
_entity_poly.pdbx_strand_id
1 'polypeptide(L)'
;MTQEYSTLRNNISMLGRFLGETINDAQGEDILELIENIRKLSRNSRAGDDKARQELLDTLGSISNENIIPVARAFSQFLNLTNIAEQYQTISREHSLAQSSSQSLSELFKRLKRTKMLQWKRCIKQLKNY
;
A
#
# COMPACT_ATOMS: atom_id res chain seq x y z
N MET A 1 11.61 7.38 15.92
CA MET A 1 10.84 6.79 14.78
C MET A 1 10.83 5.30 14.98
N THR A 2 9.65 4.69 15.12
CA THR A 2 9.46 3.28 15.49
C THR A 2 10.08 2.35 14.45
N GLN A 3 10.82 1.33 14.91
CA GLN A 3 11.56 0.32 14.12
C GLN A 3 10.71 -0.41 13.04
N GLU A 4 9.40 -0.27 13.13
CA GLU A 4 8.40 -0.82 12.21
C GLU A 4 8.29 -0.03 10.89
N TYR A 5 8.40 1.31 10.93
CA TYR A 5 8.43 2.12 9.71
C TYR A 5 9.71 1.86 8.91
N SER A 6 10.81 1.49 9.58
CA SER A 6 12.04 1.08 8.90
C SER A 6 11.88 -0.25 8.15
N THR A 7 11.21 -1.25 8.73
CA THR A 7 10.97 -2.53 8.05
C THR A 7 10.10 -2.35 6.80
N LEU A 8 9.02 -1.57 6.89
CA LEU A 8 8.18 -1.26 5.73
C LEU A 8 8.96 -0.55 4.63
N ARG A 9 9.71 0.49 5.00
CA ARG A 9 10.54 1.23 4.04
C ARG A 9 11.59 0.33 3.38
N ASN A 10 12.20 -0.58 4.13
CA ASN A 10 13.17 -1.53 3.59
C ASN A 10 12.50 -2.49 2.59
N ASN A 11 11.33 -3.03 2.91
CA ASN A 11 10.59 -3.91 1.99
C ASN A 11 10.17 -3.17 0.71
N ILE A 12 9.63 -1.96 0.83
CA ILE A 12 9.27 -1.13 -0.33
C ILE A 12 10.51 -0.81 -1.17
N SER A 13 11.64 -0.48 -0.53
CA SER A 13 12.89 -0.19 -1.24
C SER A 13 13.44 -1.41 -1.97
N MET A 14 13.36 -2.60 -1.37
CA MET A 14 13.80 -3.86 -1.97
C MET A 14 12.92 -4.23 -3.17
N LEU A 15 11.59 -4.21 -3.00
CA LEU A 15 10.64 -4.49 -4.08
C LEU A 15 10.77 -3.48 -5.23
N GLY A 16 11.00 -2.20 -4.90
CA GLY A 16 11.26 -1.16 -5.90
C GLY A 16 12.53 -1.43 -6.70
N ARG A 17 13.60 -1.93 -6.05
CA ARG A 17 14.85 -2.28 -6.74
C ARG A 17 14.65 -3.43 -7.72
N PHE A 18 13.99 -4.51 -7.30
CA PHE A 18 13.70 -5.65 -8.19
C PHE A 18 12.78 -5.30 -9.35
N LEU A 19 11.78 -4.43 -9.12
CA LEU A 19 10.95 -3.94 -10.21
C LEU A 19 11.77 -3.09 -11.18
N GLY A 20 12.68 -2.25 -10.69
CA GLY A 20 13.61 -1.48 -11.52
C GLY A 20 14.52 -2.37 -12.38
N GLU A 21 15.14 -3.38 -11.77
CA GLU A 21 15.95 -4.40 -12.46
C GLU A 21 15.11 -5.10 -13.56
N THR A 22 13.89 -5.52 -13.23
CA THR A 22 12.98 -6.19 -14.18
C THR A 22 12.55 -5.27 -15.33
N ILE A 23 12.29 -3.99 -15.05
CA ILE A 23 11.93 -3.00 -16.09
C ILE A 23 13.11 -2.78 -17.03
N ASN A 24 14.32 -2.66 -16.49
CA ASN A 24 15.53 -2.50 -17.29
C ASN A 24 15.73 -3.70 -18.23
N ASP A 25 15.60 -4.92 -17.71
CA ASP A 25 15.77 -6.14 -18.49
C ASP A 25 14.70 -6.28 -19.60
N ALA A 26 13.47 -5.81 -19.33
CA ALA A 26 12.33 -6.00 -20.23
C ALA A 26 12.12 -4.85 -21.24
N GLN A 27 12.49 -3.62 -20.90
CA GLN A 27 12.16 -2.41 -21.66
C GLN A 27 13.36 -1.49 -21.91
N GLY A 28 14.52 -1.81 -21.35
CA GLY A 28 15.75 -1.03 -21.48
C GLY A 28 15.92 0.08 -20.45
N GLU A 29 17.12 0.65 -20.43
CA GLU A 29 17.57 1.65 -19.46
C GLU A 29 16.81 2.98 -19.62
N ASP A 30 16.53 3.41 -20.85
CA ASP A 30 15.84 4.66 -21.14
C ASP A 30 14.46 4.76 -20.46
N ILE A 31 13.71 3.65 -20.43
CA ILE A 31 12.40 3.59 -19.78
C ILE A 31 12.54 3.66 -18.27
N LEU A 32 13.54 2.95 -17.71
CA LEU A 32 13.82 3.01 -16.28
C LEU A 32 14.23 4.43 -15.86
N GLU A 33 15.08 5.09 -16.63
CA GLU A 33 15.49 6.48 -16.39
C GLU A 33 14.30 7.44 -16.42
N LEU A 34 13.41 7.31 -17.42
CA LEU A 34 12.20 8.12 -17.51
C LEU A 34 11.31 7.94 -16.27
N ILE A 35 11.09 6.70 -15.83
CA ILE A 35 10.30 6.39 -14.65
C ILE A 35 10.94 6.98 -13.38
N GLU A 36 12.25 6.82 -13.21
CA GLU A 36 12.98 7.36 -12.06
C GLU A 36 13.00 8.89 -12.06
N ASN A 37 13.08 9.52 -13.24
CA ASN A 37 12.98 10.96 -13.38
C ASN A 37 11.60 11.46 -12.92
N ILE A 38 10.51 10.87 -13.44
CA ILE A 38 9.13 11.20 -13.04
C ILE A 38 8.94 11.00 -11.54
N ARG A 39 9.51 9.94 -10.95
CA ARG A 39 9.44 9.65 -9.50
C ARG A 39 10.13 10.74 -8.67
N LYS A 40 11.34 11.17 -9.07
CA LYS A 40 12.11 12.23 -8.39
C LYS A 40 11.40 13.57 -8.47
N LEU A 41 10.95 13.95 -9.66
CA LEU A 41 10.22 15.20 -9.90
C LEU A 41 8.91 15.24 -9.10
N SER A 42 8.15 14.14 -9.10
CA SER A 42 6.92 13.99 -8.29
C SER A 42 7.18 14.17 -6.79
N ARG A 43 8.29 13.63 -6.28
CA ARG A 43 8.67 13.78 -4.87
C ARG A 43 9.01 15.23 -4.54
N ASN A 44 9.81 15.89 -5.37
CA ASN A 44 10.25 17.27 -5.13
C ASN A 44 9.09 18.27 -5.28
N SER A 45 8.25 18.07 -6.29
CA SER A 45 7.00 18.83 -6.47
C SER A 45 6.10 18.74 -5.24
N ARG A 46 5.89 17.54 -4.66
CA ARG A 46 5.15 17.36 -3.41
C ARG A 46 5.81 18.03 -2.20
N ALA A 47 7.12 18.26 -2.24
CA ALA A 47 7.84 18.99 -1.19
C ALA A 47 7.76 20.52 -1.34
N GLY A 48 7.06 21.03 -2.36
CA GLY A 48 6.86 22.46 -2.62
C GLY A 48 7.81 23.06 -3.65
N ASP A 49 8.53 22.24 -4.42
CA ASP A 49 9.41 22.73 -5.50
C ASP A 49 8.61 22.97 -6.79
N ASP A 50 8.29 24.24 -7.06
CA ASP A 50 7.57 24.65 -8.27
C ASP A 50 8.34 24.41 -9.57
N LYS A 51 9.68 24.40 -9.54
CA LYS A 51 10.48 24.07 -10.73
C LYS A 51 10.35 22.59 -11.05
N ALA A 52 10.49 21.73 -10.04
CA ALA A 52 10.26 20.30 -10.20
C ALA A 52 8.82 19.99 -10.63
N ARG A 53 7.84 20.80 -10.21
CA ARG A 53 6.45 20.69 -10.69
C ARG A 53 6.33 21.00 -12.17
N GLN A 54 6.98 22.05 -12.66
CA GLN A 54 6.96 22.39 -14.09
C GLN A 54 7.68 21.33 -14.93
N GLU A 55 8.88 20.92 -14.51
CA GLU A 55 9.66 19.87 -15.19
C GLU A 55 8.90 18.53 -15.22
N LEU A 56 8.14 18.20 -14.17
CA LEU A 56 7.27 17.03 -14.15
C LEU A 56 6.20 17.11 -15.26
N LEU A 57 5.53 18.25 -15.40
CA LEU A 57 4.49 18.43 -16.40
C LEU A 57 5.05 18.35 -17.82
N ASP A 58 6.21 18.97 -18.06
CA ASP A 58 6.89 18.94 -19.35
C ASP A 58 7.38 17.52 -19.70
N THR A 59 7.88 16.79 -18.70
CA THR A 59 8.28 15.38 -18.87
C THR A 59 7.08 14.52 -19.21
N LEU A 60 5.96 14.65 -18.48
CA LEU A 60 4.73 13.90 -18.75
C LEU A 60 4.13 14.23 -20.11
N GLY A 61 4.22 15.50 -20.55
CA GLY A 61 3.74 15.95 -21.86
C GLY A 61 4.60 15.51 -23.04
N SER A 62 5.86 15.12 -22.80
CA SER A 62 6.80 14.69 -23.84
C SER A 62 6.95 13.17 -23.97
N ILE A 63 6.24 12.38 -23.16
CA ILE A 63 6.24 10.91 -23.28
C ILE A 63 5.64 10.51 -24.63
N SER A 64 6.37 9.72 -25.40
CA SER A 64 5.90 9.21 -26.69
C SER A 64 4.73 8.23 -26.52
N ASN A 65 3.91 8.09 -27.57
CA ASN A 65 2.79 7.16 -27.57
C ASN A 65 3.22 5.70 -27.35
N GLU A 66 4.42 5.30 -27.82
CA GLU A 66 4.91 3.94 -27.54
C GLU A 66 5.30 3.74 -26.07
N ASN A 67 5.70 4.80 -25.36
CA ASN A 67 6.24 4.71 -23.99
C ASN A 67 5.19 4.96 -22.90
N ILE A 68 4.04 5.57 -23.23
CA ILE A 68 3.01 5.89 -22.24
C ILE A 68 2.44 4.64 -21.54
N ILE A 69 2.27 3.54 -22.29
CA ILE A 69 1.73 2.28 -21.74
C ILE A 69 2.75 1.59 -20.81
N PRO A 70 4.03 1.37 -21.22
CA PRO A 70 5.06 0.84 -20.32
C PRO A 70 5.22 1.66 -19.03
N VAL A 71 5.25 2.99 -19.14
CA VAL A 71 5.41 3.89 -17.99
C VAL A 71 4.22 3.77 -17.03
N ALA A 72 2.98 3.84 -17.53
CA ALA A 72 1.79 3.70 -16.70
C ALA A 72 1.72 2.32 -16.01
N ARG A 73 2.11 1.26 -16.73
CA ARG A 73 2.18 -0.09 -16.18
C ARG A 73 3.21 -0.19 -15.06
N ALA A 74 4.40 0.39 -15.24
CA ALA A 74 5.42 0.41 -14.20
C ALA A 74 4.93 1.07 -12.92
N PHE A 75 4.32 2.26 -13.01
CA PHE A 75 3.75 2.96 -11.84
C PHE A 75 2.64 2.16 -11.16
N SER A 76 1.80 1.47 -11.94
CA SER A 76 0.77 0.58 -11.39
C SER A 76 1.41 -0.58 -10.61
N GLN A 77 2.51 -1.15 -11.10
CA GLN A 77 3.23 -2.21 -10.39
C GLN A 77 3.91 -1.70 -9.12
N PHE A 78 4.51 -0.50 -9.15
CA PHE A 78 5.05 0.14 -7.94
C PHE A 78 3.99 0.30 -6.85
N LEU A 79 2.78 0.75 -7.24
CA LEU A 79 1.66 0.90 -6.31
C LEU A 79 1.21 -0.46 -5.76
N ASN A 80 1.07 -1.48 -6.62
CA ASN A 80 0.70 -2.83 -6.19
C ASN A 80 1.71 -3.41 -5.19
N LEU A 81 3.01 -3.25 -5.44
CA LEU A 81 4.07 -3.72 -4.54
C LEU A 81 4.05 -2.97 -3.20
N THR A 82 3.80 -1.67 -3.23
CA THR A 82 3.64 -0.86 -2.00
C THR A 82 2.45 -1.35 -1.18
N ASN A 83 1.31 -1.60 -1.83
CA ASN A 83 0.11 -2.13 -1.18
C ASN A 83 0.34 -3.53 -0.60
N ILE A 84 1.08 -4.40 -1.28
CA ILE A 84 1.43 -5.74 -0.78
C ILE A 84 2.35 -5.64 0.44
N ALA A 85 3.36 -4.77 0.41
CA ALA A 85 4.27 -4.56 1.54
C ALA A 85 3.51 -4.05 2.79
N GLU A 86 2.55 -3.14 2.60
CA GLU A 86 1.70 -2.62 3.67
C GLU A 86 0.75 -3.68 4.24
N GLN A 87 0.13 -4.48 3.37
CA GLN A 87 -0.72 -5.61 3.78
C GLN A 87 0.08 -6.67 4.56
N TYR A 88 1.27 -7.03 4.06
CA TYR A 88 2.15 -7.97 4.76
C TYR A 88 2.51 -7.46 6.17
N GLN A 89 2.79 -6.16 6.30
CA GLN A 89 3.03 -5.58 7.62
C GLN A 89 1.78 -5.61 8.51
N THR A 90 0.58 -5.39 7.95
CA THR A 90 -0.69 -5.49 8.69
C THR A 90 -0.93 -6.89 9.22
N ILE A 91 -0.74 -7.92 8.40
CA ILE A 91 -0.88 -9.32 8.81
C ILE A 91 0.22 -9.73 9.79
N SER A 92 1.46 -9.27 9.57
CA SER A 92 2.56 -9.48 10.51
C SER A 92 2.27 -8.85 11.88
N ARG A 93 1.63 -7.66 11.91
CA ARG A 93 1.08 -7.06 13.13
C ARG A 93 0.00 -7.92 13.75
N GLU A 94 -0.95 -8.47 13.00
CA GLU A 94 -1.96 -9.39 13.55
C GLU A 94 -1.37 -10.69 14.11
N HIS A 95 -0.30 -11.21 13.49
CA HIS A 95 0.42 -12.38 13.99
C HIS A 95 1.29 -12.08 15.22
N SER A 96 1.85 -10.88 15.35
CA SER A 96 2.56 -10.44 16.56
C SER A 96 1.58 -10.00 17.67
N LEU A 97 0.41 -9.48 17.29
CA LEU A 97 -0.76 -9.25 18.13
C LEU A 97 -1.63 -10.51 18.32
N ALA A 98 -1.19 -11.70 17.88
CA ALA A 98 -1.75 -12.96 18.40
C ALA A 98 -1.42 -13.13 19.89
N GLN A 99 -0.59 -12.24 20.45
CA GLN A 99 -0.44 -11.98 21.89
C GLN A 99 -1.35 -10.84 22.42
N SER A 100 -2.26 -10.29 21.61
CA SER A 100 -3.34 -9.38 22.02
C SER A 100 -4.65 -10.15 22.07
N SER A 101 -4.70 -10.98 23.10
CA SER A 101 -5.81 -11.73 23.68
C SER A 101 -7.03 -10.89 24.13
N SER A 102 -7.28 -9.72 23.54
CA SER A 102 -8.31 -8.77 24.02
C SER A 102 -9.45 -8.49 23.04
N GLN A 103 -9.34 -8.88 21.77
CA GLN A 103 -10.38 -8.67 20.74
C GLN A 103 -10.74 -9.92 19.93
N SER A 104 -10.32 -11.12 20.34
CA SER A 104 -10.73 -12.32 19.64
C SER A 104 -12.26 -12.49 19.72
N LEU A 105 -12.85 -13.04 18.66
CA LEU A 105 -14.26 -13.47 18.66
C LEU A 105 -14.58 -14.30 19.92
N SER A 106 -13.62 -15.11 20.39
CA SER A 106 -13.76 -15.88 21.63
C SER A 106 -13.87 -15.00 22.90
N GLU A 107 -13.13 -13.90 23.00
CA GLU A 107 -13.24 -12.93 24.11
C GLU A 107 -14.57 -12.17 24.05
N LEU A 108 -15.01 -11.82 22.83
CA LEU A 108 -16.32 -11.21 22.57
C LEU A 108 -17.46 -12.19 22.92
N PHE A 109 -17.34 -13.47 22.56
CA PHE A 109 -18.29 -14.53 22.95
C PHE A 109 -18.31 -14.76 24.46
N LYS A 110 -17.15 -14.71 25.14
CA LYS A 110 -17.08 -14.78 26.61
C LYS A 110 -17.77 -13.57 27.26
N ARG A 111 -17.55 -12.36 26.74
CA ARG A 111 -18.24 -11.14 27.21
C ARG A 111 -19.75 -11.23 26.98
N LEU A 112 -20.19 -11.64 25.80
CA LEU A 112 -21.61 -11.86 25.48
C LEU A 112 -22.26 -12.94 26.34
N LYS A 113 -21.53 -13.99 26.73
CA LYS A 113 -22.03 -14.99 27.70
C LYS A 113 -22.14 -14.44 29.13
N ARG A 114 -21.22 -13.54 29.54
CA ARG A 114 -21.26 -12.89 30.87
C ARG A 114 -22.36 -11.84 30.96
N THR A 115 -22.62 -11.09 29.90
CA THR A 115 -23.75 -10.17 29.81
C THR A 115 -25.02 -10.99 29.66
N LYS A 116 -25.71 -11.29 30.77
CA LYS A 116 -26.89 -12.16 30.82
C LYS A 116 -27.77 -12.03 29.56
N MET A 117 -27.99 -13.19 28.96
CA MET A 117 -28.72 -13.62 27.75
C MET A 117 -30.15 -13.04 27.52
N LEU A 118 -30.48 -11.87 28.06
CA LEU A 118 -31.79 -11.21 27.95
C LEU A 118 -31.92 -10.35 26.69
N GLN A 119 -30.82 -9.83 26.14
CA GLN A 119 -30.86 -9.03 24.90
C GLN A 119 -30.77 -9.87 23.62
N TRP A 120 -30.05 -11.00 23.62
CA TRP A 120 -29.90 -11.87 22.44
C TRP A 120 -31.22 -12.43 21.91
N LYS A 121 -32.11 -12.89 22.81
CA LYS A 121 -33.48 -13.30 22.44
C LYS A 121 -34.30 -12.15 21.83
N ARG A 122 -33.99 -10.90 22.21
CA ARG A 122 -34.66 -9.70 21.73
C ARG A 122 -34.14 -9.27 20.35
N CYS A 123 -32.82 -9.36 20.10
CA CYS A 123 -32.23 -9.14 18.76
C CYS A 123 -32.68 -10.18 17.73
N ILE A 124 -32.73 -11.48 18.07
CA ILE A 124 -33.25 -12.51 17.15
C ILE A 124 -34.74 -12.27 16.83
N LYS A 125 -35.52 -11.79 17.81
CA LYS A 125 -36.94 -11.49 17.60
C LYS A 125 -37.15 -10.26 16.70
N GLN A 126 -36.21 -9.32 16.69
CA GLN A 126 -36.23 -8.17 15.77
C GLN A 126 -35.78 -8.55 14.35
N LEU A 127 -34.82 -9.46 14.20
CA LEU A 127 -34.36 -9.95 12.89
C LEU A 127 -35.35 -10.89 12.18
N LYS A 128 -36.28 -11.52 12.91
CA LYS A 128 -37.34 -12.37 12.33
C LYS A 128 -38.62 -11.62 11.94
N ASN A 129 -38.70 -10.32 12.23
CA ASN A 129 -39.87 -9.48 11.94
C ASN A 129 -39.62 -8.51 10.76
N TYR A 130 -38.62 -8.82 9.92
CA TYR A 130 -38.45 -8.27 8.58
C TYR A 130 -38.46 -9.43 7.59
#